data_AF-A0A915KIH2-F1
#
_entry.id   AF-A0A915KIH2-F1
#
_cell.length_a   1.000
_cell.length_b   1.000
_cell.length_c   1.000
_cell.angle_alpha   90.00
_cell.angle_beta   90.00
_cell.angle_gamma   90.00
#
_symmetry.space_group_name_H-M   'P 1'
#
loop_
_entity.id
_entity.type
_entity.pdbx_description
1 polymer ?
#
loop_
_entity_poly.entity_id
_entity_poly.type
_entity_poly.pdbx_seq_one_letter_code
_entity_poly.pdbx_strand_id
1 'polypeptide(L)'
;MDVIELERFWVFEVGADVGTACVSVLAALSTDTFVAPLQLALCHFLFNILSIPLFYSFPRIRRLPLTLSAFIGRTTSKYKWFAVVFMLFVFLLGPLTLLALSIAGTEYVVTFVALFIISLIVWILLKTIHERRPDFLPEFTQNWNFLPKFMRSLRFWDELFTKFLTRSRKANETSGSANEKKKSDEESRV
;
A
#
# COMPACT_ATOMS: atom_id res chain seq x y z
N MET A 1 -3.91 -27.34 -2.14
CA MET A 1 -4.03 -26.15 -1.27
C MET A 1 -5.38 -25.53 -1.60
N ASP A 2 -6.34 -25.59 -0.68
CA ASP A 2 -7.61 -24.89 -0.88
C ASP A 2 -7.34 -23.39 -0.88
N VAL A 3 -7.42 -22.80 -2.08
CA VAL A 3 -7.26 -21.36 -2.24
C VAL A 3 -8.53 -20.71 -1.73
N ILE A 4 -8.41 -19.92 -0.67
CA ILE A 4 -9.53 -19.18 -0.09
C ILE A 4 -9.94 -18.10 -1.10
N GLU A 5 -11.22 -18.06 -1.46
CA GLU A 5 -11.74 -16.99 -2.31
C GLU A 5 -11.60 -15.64 -1.62
N LEU A 6 -11.33 -14.60 -2.41
CA LEU A 6 -11.13 -13.23 -1.91
C LEU A 6 -12.32 -12.72 -1.10
N GLU A 7 -13.54 -13.15 -1.44
CA GLU A 7 -14.76 -12.80 -0.73
C GLU A 7 -14.83 -13.43 0.67
N ARG A 8 -14.33 -14.67 0.81
CA ARG A 8 -14.24 -15.34 2.10
C ARG A 8 -13.11 -14.77 2.97
N PHE A 9 -12.00 -14.38 2.35
CA PHE A 9 -10.92 -13.68 3.04
C PHE A 9 -11.39 -12.33 3.59
N TRP A 10 -12.21 -11.58 2.85
CA TRP A 10 -12.80 -10.32 3.35
C TRP A 10 -13.59 -10.50 4.65
N VAL A 11 -14.40 -11.56 4.76
CA VAL A 11 -15.15 -11.86 5.99
C VAL A 11 -14.20 -12.20 7.14
N PHE A 12 -13.09 -12.90 6.85
CA PHE A 12 -12.06 -13.18 7.85
C PHE A 12 -11.37 -11.91 8.35
N GLU A 13 -11.01 -11.00 7.44
CA GLU A 13 -10.39 -9.71 7.79
C GLU A 13 -11.29 -8.87 8.70
N VAL A 14 -12.59 -8.77 8.36
CA VAL A 14 -13.58 -8.05 9.18
C VAL A 14 -13.72 -8.70 10.57
N GLY A 15 -13.71 -10.03 10.65
CA GLY A 15 -13.74 -10.74 11.93
C GLY A 15 -12.46 -10.51 12.76
N ALA A 16 -11.30 -10.44 12.12
CA ALA A 16 -10.03 -10.16 12.78
C ALA A 16 -9.97 -8.73 13.35
N ASP A 17 -10.54 -7.74 12.68
CA ASP A 17 -10.62 -6.36 13.16
C ASP A 17 -11.49 -6.25 14.42
N VAL A 18 -12.66 -6.92 14.43
CA VAL A 18 -13.50 -7.05 15.63
C VAL A 18 -12.74 -7.71 16.78
N GLY A 19 -11.98 -8.78 16.49
CA GLY A 19 -11.12 -9.44 17.47
C GLY A 19 -10.07 -8.50 18.07
N THR A 20 -9.44 -7.67 17.25
CA THR A 20 -8.44 -6.68 17.69
C THR A 20 -9.08 -5.59 18.56
N ALA A 21 -10.30 -5.16 18.23
CA ALA A 21 -11.06 -4.24 19.06
C ALA A 21 -11.43 -4.85 20.43
N CYS A 22 -11.82 -6.14 20.48
CA CYS A 22 -12.01 -6.87 21.75
C CYS A 22 -10.73 -6.89 22.60
N VAL A 23 -9.58 -7.20 22.00
CA VAL A 23 -8.28 -7.22 22.70
C VAL A 23 -7.94 -5.81 23.22
N SER A 24 -8.25 -4.77 22.45
CA SER A 24 -8.05 -3.38 22.87
C SER A 24 -8.86 -3.03 24.12
N VAL A 25 -10.10 -3.52 24.23
CA VAL A 25 -10.93 -3.34 25.44
C VAL A 25 -10.32 -4.07 26.63
N LEU A 26 -9.90 -5.34 26.46
CA LEU A 26 -9.24 -6.10 27.52
C LEU A 26 -7.94 -5.44 27.99
N ALA A 27 -7.14 -4.92 27.05
CA ALA A 27 -5.90 -4.20 27.36
C ALA A 27 -6.16 -2.87 28.09
N ALA A 28 -7.21 -2.16 27.72
CA ALA A 28 -7.62 -0.95 28.43
C ALA A 28 -8.08 -1.24 29.86
N LEU A 29 -8.76 -2.37 30.08
CA LEU A 29 -9.18 -2.82 31.41
C LEU A 29 -8.01 -3.31 32.28
N SER A 30 -6.91 -3.77 31.68
CA SER A 30 -5.72 -4.20 32.41
C SER A 30 -4.78 -3.05 32.81
N THR A 31 -5.12 -1.81 32.48
CA THR A 31 -4.29 -0.63 32.76
C THR A 31 -4.79 0.08 34.03
N ASP A 32 -3.87 0.55 34.88
CA ASP A 32 -4.20 1.25 36.13
C ASP A 32 -5.01 2.55 35.89
N THR A 33 -4.75 3.22 34.77
CA THR A 33 -5.50 4.41 34.29
C THR A 33 -6.51 4.01 33.23
N PHE A 34 -7.59 3.32 33.61
CA PHE A 34 -8.54 2.72 32.67
C PHE A 34 -9.47 3.72 31.95
N VAL A 35 -9.76 4.90 32.51
CA VAL A 35 -10.84 5.78 32.00
C VAL A 35 -10.66 6.19 30.53
N ALA A 36 -9.50 6.76 30.17
CA ALA A 36 -9.27 7.24 28.81
C ALA A 36 -9.02 6.11 27.78
N PRO A 37 -8.18 5.09 28.07
CA PRO A 37 -7.99 3.94 27.18
C PRO A 37 -9.27 3.15 26.96
N LEU A 38 -10.10 2.98 28.01
CA LEU A 38 -11.35 2.23 27.91
C LEU A 38 -12.38 2.98 27.05
N GLN A 39 -12.47 4.30 27.20
CA GLN A 39 -13.34 5.11 26.34
C GLN A 39 -12.93 4.95 24.86
N LEU A 40 -11.65 5.06 24.55
CA LEU A 40 -11.16 4.90 23.19
C LEU A 40 -11.41 3.48 22.65
N ALA A 41 -11.14 2.46 23.46
CA ALA A 41 -11.35 1.05 23.10
C ALA A 41 -12.84 0.71 22.89
N LEU A 42 -13.73 1.24 23.73
CA LEU A 42 -15.18 1.06 23.57
C LEU A 42 -15.72 1.80 22.35
N CYS A 43 -15.26 3.03 22.10
CA CYS A 43 -15.60 3.74 20.87
C CYS A 43 -15.13 2.95 19.64
N HIS A 44 -13.92 2.42 19.67
CA HIS A 44 -13.38 1.59 18.59
C HIS A 44 -14.21 0.32 18.38
N PHE A 45 -14.51 -0.41 19.45
CA PHE A 45 -15.31 -1.65 19.40
C PHE A 45 -16.73 -1.43 18.88
N LEU A 46 -17.41 -0.40 19.38
CA LEU A 46 -18.76 -0.06 18.93
C LEU A 46 -18.77 0.40 17.48
N PHE A 47 -17.80 1.22 17.07
CA PHE A 47 -17.66 1.60 15.67
C PHE A 47 -17.46 0.37 14.78
N ASN A 48 -16.60 -0.56 15.18
CA ASN A 48 -16.32 -1.77 14.42
C ASN A 48 -17.59 -2.62 14.21
N ILE A 49 -18.33 -2.91 15.28
CA ILE A 49 -19.57 -3.70 15.20
C ILE A 49 -20.69 -2.99 14.42
N LEU A 50 -20.89 -1.69 14.64
CA LEU A 50 -21.96 -0.93 13.98
C LEU A 50 -21.66 -0.69 12.50
N SER A 51 -20.38 -0.58 12.13
CA SER A 51 -19.97 -0.39 10.75
C SER A 51 -20.24 -1.61 9.88
N ILE A 52 -20.10 -2.83 10.40
CA ILE A 52 -20.29 -4.07 9.64
C ILE A 52 -21.65 -4.14 8.93
N PRO A 53 -22.81 -4.06 9.62
CA PRO A 53 -24.11 -4.10 8.95
C PRO A 53 -24.31 -2.89 8.03
N LEU A 54 -23.79 -1.71 8.41
CA LEU A 54 -23.88 -0.50 7.61
C LEU A 54 -23.18 -0.69 6.24
N PHE A 55 -21.92 -1.12 6.24
CA PHE A 55 -21.11 -1.29 5.03
C PHE A 55 -21.43 -2.58 4.27
N TYR A 56 -21.83 -3.64 4.96
CA TYR A 56 -22.21 -4.91 4.33
C TYR A 56 -23.56 -4.81 3.61
N SER A 57 -24.47 -3.96 4.08
CA SER A 57 -25.77 -3.75 3.42
C SER A 57 -25.66 -2.99 2.09
N PHE A 58 -24.58 -2.26 1.82
CA PHE A 58 -24.38 -1.54 0.56
C PHE A 58 -23.49 -2.32 -0.42
N PRO A 59 -24.06 -3.03 -1.41
CA PRO A 59 -23.31 -3.91 -2.30
C PRO A 59 -22.29 -3.17 -3.18
N ARG A 60 -22.50 -1.88 -3.46
CA ARG A 60 -21.56 -1.06 -4.24
C ARG A 60 -20.28 -0.78 -3.45
N ILE A 61 -20.40 -0.50 -2.15
CA ILE A 61 -19.25 -0.17 -1.30
C ILE A 61 -18.40 -1.41 -1.08
N ARG A 62 -19.02 -2.58 -0.88
CA ARG A 62 -18.33 -3.87 -0.75
C ARG A 62 -17.50 -4.26 -1.98
N ARG A 63 -17.97 -3.94 -3.19
CA ARG A 63 -17.27 -4.32 -4.44
C ARG A 63 -15.99 -3.53 -4.70
N LEU A 64 -15.88 -2.30 -4.16
CA LEU A 64 -14.70 -1.46 -4.34
C LEU A 64 -13.42 -2.11 -3.79
N PRO A 65 -13.33 -2.49 -2.50
CA PRO A 65 -12.11 -3.10 -1.96
C PRO A 65 -11.80 -4.44 -2.64
N LEU A 66 -12.81 -5.28 -2.90
CA LEU A 66 -12.62 -6.56 -3.61
C LEU A 66 -11.96 -6.36 -4.99
N THR A 67 -12.44 -5.39 -5.77
CA THR A 67 -11.91 -5.11 -7.11
C THR A 67 -10.51 -4.53 -7.05
N LEU A 68 -10.26 -3.61 -6.11
CA LEU A 68 -8.94 -3.01 -5.90
C LEU A 68 -7.90 -4.06 -5.47
N SER A 69 -8.25 -4.91 -4.50
CA SER A 69 -7.40 -6.00 -4.03
C SER A 69 -7.09 -7.00 -5.15
N ALA A 70 -8.07 -7.35 -5.99
CA ALA A 70 -7.86 -8.21 -7.14
C ALA A 70 -6.92 -7.56 -8.18
N PHE A 71 -7.07 -6.25 -8.43
CA PHE A 71 -6.21 -5.52 -9.36
C PHE A 71 -4.76 -5.42 -8.87
N ILE A 72 -4.58 -5.05 -7.59
CA ILE A 72 -3.27 -4.97 -6.96
C ILE A 72 -2.63 -6.36 -6.92
N GLY A 73 -3.38 -7.40 -6.52
CA GLY A 73 -2.90 -8.78 -6.48
C GLY A 73 -2.44 -9.32 -7.83
N ARG A 74 -3.18 -9.05 -8.92
CA ARG A 74 -2.75 -9.41 -10.29
C ARG A 74 -1.46 -8.70 -10.70
N THR A 75 -1.33 -7.43 -10.34
CA THR A 75 -0.13 -6.63 -10.64
C THR A 75 1.08 -7.12 -9.85
N THR A 76 0.90 -7.39 -8.56
CA THR A 76 1.91 -7.94 -7.66
C THR A 76 2.36 -9.35 -8.06
N SER A 77 1.43 -10.19 -8.53
CA SER A 77 1.75 -11.53 -9.04
C SER A 77 2.69 -11.46 -10.26
N LYS A 78 2.50 -10.45 -11.11
CA LYS A 78 3.35 -10.21 -12.27
C LYS A 78 4.72 -9.62 -11.90
N TYR A 79 4.76 -8.73 -10.89
CA TYR A 79 5.97 -8.00 -10.50
C TYR A 79 6.22 -8.13 -8.99
N LYS A 80 7.05 -9.08 -8.56
CA LYS A 80 7.28 -9.34 -7.12
C LYS A 80 7.89 -8.16 -6.37
N TRP A 81 8.76 -7.37 -7.01
CA TRP A 81 9.37 -6.17 -6.42
C TRP A 81 8.31 -5.10 -6.10
N PHE A 82 7.22 -5.06 -6.90
CA PHE A 82 6.13 -4.11 -6.70
C PHE A 82 5.44 -4.34 -5.34
N ALA A 83 5.32 -5.59 -4.90
CA ALA A 83 4.77 -5.92 -3.58
C ALA A 83 5.53 -5.23 -2.44
N VAL A 84 6.86 -5.33 -2.49
CA VAL A 84 7.75 -4.82 -1.44
C VAL A 84 7.75 -3.29 -1.44
N VAL A 85 7.85 -2.67 -2.61
CA VAL A 85 7.79 -1.20 -2.73
C VAL A 85 6.43 -0.68 -2.28
N PHE A 86 5.35 -1.36 -2.67
CA PHE A 86 4.00 -1.01 -2.23
C PHE A 86 3.86 -1.09 -0.71
N MET A 87 4.33 -2.18 -0.08
CA MET A 87 4.33 -2.32 1.38
C MET A 87 5.13 -1.21 2.07
N LEU A 88 6.36 -0.94 1.62
CA LEU A 88 7.18 0.13 2.18
C LEU A 88 6.49 1.50 2.03
N PHE A 89 5.87 1.75 0.87
CA PHE A 89 5.18 3.00 0.64
C PHE A 89 3.99 3.16 1.59
N VAL A 90 3.14 2.14 1.72
CA VAL A 90 1.91 2.23 2.51
C VAL A 90 2.15 2.13 4.01
N PHE A 91 3.07 1.27 4.47
CA PHE A 91 3.33 1.07 5.91
C PHE A 91 4.39 2.00 6.49
N LEU A 92 5.32 2.49 5.69
CA LEU A 92 6.39 3.38 6.17
C LEU A 92 6.21 4.81 5.67
N LEU A 93 6.23 5.03 4.36
CA LEU A 93 6.20 6.40 3.82
C LEU A 93 4.85 7.09 4.10
N GLY A 94 3.73 6.40 3.98
CA GLY A 94 2.40 6.93 4.28
C GLY A 94 2.30 7.48 5.71
N PRO A 95 2.49 6.65 6.75
CA PRO A 95 2.46 7.11 8.13
C PRO A 95 3.53 8.16 8.44
N LEU A 96 4.73 8.02 7.87
CA LEU A 96 5.82 8.98 8.09
C LEU A 96 5.52 10.36 7.48
N THR A 97 4.92 10.42 6.29
CA THR A 97 4.52 11.69 5.67
C THR A 97 3.37 12.35 6.43
N LEU A 98 2.39 11.58 6.90
CA LEU A 98 1.33 12.10 7.76
C LEU A 98 1.87 12.62 9.09
N LEU A 99 2.81 11.91 9.70
CA LEU A 99 3.50 12.35 10.92
C LEU A 99 4.30 13.63 10.67
N ALA A 100 5.09 13.68 9.59
CA ALA A 100 5.87 14.86 9.24
C ALA A 100 4.96 16.08 9.00
N LEU A 101 3.83 15.89 8.33
CA LEU A 101 2.84 16.94 8.10
C LEU A 101 2.16 17.39 9.39
N SER A 102 1.87 16.46 10.30
CA SER A 102 1.32 16.75 11.62
C SER A 102 2.28 17.59 12.47
N ILE A 103 3.59 17.37 12.35
CA ILE A 103 4.62 18.15 13.06
C ILE A 103 4.87 19.51 12.38
N ALA A 104 4.81 19.57 11.05
CA ALA A 104 5.07 20.78 10.28
C ALA A 104 4.05 21.91 10.55
N GLY A 105 2.83 21.56 10.97
CA GLY A 105 1.80 22.51 11.40
C GLY A 105 0.53 22.50 10.54
N THR A 106 -0.55 23.03 11.10
CA THR A 106 -1.90 22.96 10.52
C THR A 106 -2.00 23.61 9.13
N GLU A 107 -1.20 24.64 8.87
CA GLU A 107 -1.19 25.35 7.57
C GLU A 107 -0.80 24.43 6.41
N TYR A 108 0.23 23.59 6.62
CA TYR A 108 0.69 22.62 5.63
C TYR A 108 -0.32 21.50 5.43
N VAL A 109 -0.98 21.04 6.50
CA VAL A 109 -2.05 20.05 6.41
C VAL A 109 -3.19 20.57 5.54
N VAL A 110 -3.66 21.79 5.81
CA VAL A 110 -4.76 22.41 5.05
C VAL A 110 -4.38 22.59 3.59
N THR A 111 -3.16 23.07 3.32
CA THR A 111 -2.68 23.28 1.95
C THR A 111 -2.56 21.95 1.20
N PHE A 112 -2.00 20.92 1.82
CA PHE A 112 -1.88 19.59 1.22
C PHE A 112 -3.26 18.99 0.89
N VAL A 113 -4.21 19.06 1.82
CA VAL A 113 -5.57 18.57 1.61
C VAL A 113 -6.28 19.35 0.51
N ALA A 114 -6.18 20.68 0.51
CA ALA A 114 -6.78 21.52 -0.53
C ALA A 114 -6.21 21.19 -1.92
N LEU A 115 -4.89 21.05 -2.04
CA LEU A 115 -4.23 20.65 -3.30
C LEU A 115 -4.67 19.26 -3.76
N PHE A 116 -4.79 18.30 -2.84
CA PHE A 116 -5.25 16.96 -3.16
C PHE A 116 -6.70 16.97 -3.70
N ILE A 117 -7.59 17.73 -3.05
CA ILE A 117 -8.98 17.90 -3.51
C ILE A 117 -9.02 18.56 -4.90
N ILE A 118 -8.24 19.63 -5.11
CA ILE A 118 -8.17 20.31 -6.41
C ILE A 118 -7.67 19.34 -7.48
N SER A 119 -6.62 18.56 -7.22
CA SER A 119 -6.11 17.56 -8.15
C SER A 119 -7.15 16.49 -8.48
N LEU A 120 -7.95 16.03 -7.51
CA LEU A 120 -9.02 15.08 -7.75
C LEU A 120 -10.14 15.68 -8.60
N ILE A 121 -10.52 16.93 -8.33
CA ILE A 121 -11.52 17.65 -9.12
C ILE A 121 -11.02 17.79 -10.56
N VAL A 122 -9.77 18.23 -10.77
CA VAL A 122 -9.16 18.33 -12.10
C VAL A 122 -9.16 16.97 -12.79
N TRP A 123 -8.76 15.91 -12.10
CA TRP A 123 -8.77 14.56 -12.68
C TRP A 123 -10.18 14.10 -13.09
N ILE A 124 -11.20 14.34 -12.25
CA ILE A 124 -12.60 14.01 -12.55
C ILE A 124 -13.11 14.86 -13.73
N LEU A 125 -12.79 16.14 -13.77
CA LEU A 125 -13.16 17.03 -14.87
C LEU A 125 -12.50 16.59 -16.17
N LEU A 126 -11.19 16.32 -16.18
CA LEU A 126 -10.47 15.81 -17.34
C LEU A 126 -11.06 14.49 -17.82
N LYS A 127 -11.33 13.55 -16.91
CA LYS A 127 -11.97 12.27 -17.24
C LYS A 127 -13.36 12.47 -17.84
N THR A 128 -14.17 13.35 -17.24
CA THR A 128 -15.54 13.64 -17.70
C THR A 128 -15.54 14.32 -19.08
N ILE A 129 -14.63 15.26 -19.32
CA ILE A 129 -14.48 15.93 -20.62
C ILE A 129 -13.98 14.94 -21.66
N HIS A 130 -13.03 14.06 -21.31
CA HIS A 130 -12.52 13.04 -22.21
C HIS A 130 -13.61 12.03 -22.63
N GLU A 131 -14.49 11.62 -21.71
CA GLU A 131 -15.60 10.69 -21.99
C GLU A 131 -16.78 11.37 -22.74
N ARG A 132 -16.97 12.69 -22.60
CA ARG A 132 -18.11 13.42 -23.18
C ARG A 132 -17.80 14.18 -24.48
N ARG A 133 -16.58 14.71 -24.63
CA ARG A 133 -16.15 15.62 -25.72
C ARG A 133 -14.63 15.49 -25.96
N PRO A 134 -14.17 14.46 -26.69
CA PRO A 134 -12.73 14.26 -26.96
C PRO A 134 -12.11 15.35 -27.85
N ASP A 135 -12.90 16.13 -28.59
CA ASP A 135 -12.41 17.11 -29.58
C ASP A 135 -11.96 18.46 -29.00
N PHE A 136 -12.20 18.74 -27.71
CA PHE A 136 -11.86 20.02 -27.07
C PHE A 136 -10.52 20.00 -26.29
N LEU A 137 -9.82 18.87 -26.28
CA LEU A 137 -8.51 18.76 -25.61
C LEU A 137 -7.35 18.93 -26.62
N PRO A 138 -6.29 19.67 -26.27
CA PRO A 138 -5.08 19.71 -27.07
C PRO A 138 -4.40 18.33 -27.11
N GLU A 139 -3.90 17.91 -28.28
CA GLU A 139 -3.33 16.57 -28.56
C GLU A 139 -2.29 16.10 -27.51
N PHE A 140 -1.59 17.04 -26.88
CA PHE A 140 -0.59 16.80 -25.83
C PHE A 140 -1.13 16.05 -24.60
N THR A 141 -2.42 16.23 -24.28
CA THR A 141 -3.09 15.59 -23.13
C THR A 141 -3.85 14.33 -23.50
N GLN A 142 -4.04 14.08 -24.80
CA GLN A 142 -4.84 12.97 -25.32
C GLN A 142 -4.01 11.69 -25.48
N ASN A 143 -2.77 11.82 -25.99
CA ASN A 143 -1.94 10.65 -26.36
C ASN A 143 -0.90 10.23 -25.33
N TRP A 144 -0.74 10.95 -24.21
CA TRP A 144 0.23 10.66 -23.13
C TRP A 144 1.66 10.33 -23.62
N ASN A 145 2.01 10.74 -24.85
CA ASN A 145 3.28 10.44 -25.52
C ASN A 145 4.42 11.33 -25.01
N PHE A 146 4.10 12.47 -24.41
CA PHE A 146 5.07 13.33 -23.74
C PHE A 146 5.63 12.70 -22.46
N LEU A 147 4.90 11.76 -21.85
CA LEU A 147 5.31 11.16 -20.60
C LEU A 147 6.43 10.14 -20.83
N PRO A 148 7.58 10.26 -20.14
CA PRO A 148 8.70 9.35 -20.31
C PRO A 148 8.30 7.88 -20.08
N LYS A 149 8.98 6.95 -20.76
CA LYS A 149 8.67 5.50 -20.69
C LYS A 149 8.64 4.94 -19.25
N PHE A 150 9.37 5.55 -18.30
CA PHE A 150 9.36 5.16 -16.88
C PHE A 150 8.00 5.40 -16.17
N MET A 151 7.25 6.42 -16.60
CA MET A 151 5.93 6.75 -16.05
C MET A 151 4.80 6.01 -16.79
N ARG A 152 5.06 5.57 -18.03
CA ARG A 152 4.05 4.90 -18.87
C ARG A 152 4.02 3.39 -18.71
N SER A 153 5.11 2.77 -18.24
CA SER A 153 5.22 1.30 -18.20
C SER A 153 5.96 0.80 -16.97
N LEU A 154 5.28 -0.04 -16.18
CA LEU A 154 5.89 -0.81 -15.08
C LEU A 154 6.99 -1.76 -15.55
N ARG A 155 7.03 -2.14 -16.83
CA ARG A 155 8.06 -3.04 -17.38
C ARG A 155 9.47 -2.44 -17.30
N PHE A 156 9.58 -1.12 -17.44
CA PHE A 156 10.89 -0.45 -17.33
C PHE A 156 11.50 -0.65 -15.94
N TRP A 157 10.68 -0.48 -14.90
CA TRP A 157 11.09 -0.70 -13.51
C TRP A 157 11.42 -2.17 -13.25
N ASP A 158 10.65 -3.09 -13.81
CA ASP A 158 10.89 -4.52 -13.67
C ASP A 158 12.26 -4.96 -14.23
N GLU A 159 12.63 -4.46 -15.42
CA GLU A 159 13.95 -4.72 -15.99
C GLU A 159 15.08 -4.11 -15.15
N LEU A 160 14.88 -2.90 -14.63
CA LEU A 160 15.85 -2.21 -13.78
C LEU A 160 16.10 -3.00 -12.48
N PHE A 161 15.02 -3.37 -11.77
CA PHE A 161 15.11 -4.13 -10.52
C PHE A 161 15.66 -5.53 -10.76
N THR A 162 15.27 -6.21 -11.83
CA THR A 162 15.80 -7.55 -12.16
C THR A 162 17.29 -7.50 -12.46
N LYS A 163 17.76 -6.50 -13.22
CA LYS A 163 19.20 -6.30 -13.47
C LYS A 163 19.96 -5.99 -12.18
N PHE A 164 19.38 -5.19 -11.29
CA PHE A 164 20.03 -4.86 -10.01
C PHE A 164 20.11 -6.09 -9.09
N LEU A 165 19.02 -6.84 -8.95
CA LEU A 165 18.97 -8.06 -8.11
C LEU A 165 19.90 -9.15 -8.63
N THR A 166 19.94 -9.37 -9.94
CA THR A 166 20.86 -10.36 -10.55
C THR A 166 22.33 -9.94 -10.42
N ARG A 167 22.65 -8.65 -10.56
CA ARG A 167 24.00 -8.12 -10.33
C ARG A 167 24.44 -8.24 -8.87
N SER A 168 23.55 -7.95 -7.92
CA SER A 168 23.81 -8.09 -6.49
C SER A 168 24.01 -9.56 -6.08
N ARG A 169 23.18 -10.47 -6.59
CA ARG A 169 23.33 -11.91 -6.35
C ARG A 169 24.65 -12.44 -6.90
N LYS A 170 25.00 -12.07 -8.14
CA LYS A 170 26.26 -12.49 -8.77
C LYS A 170 27.47 -11.98 -7.98
N ALA A 171 27.44 -10.74 -7.48
CA ALA A 171 28.49 -10.18 -6.64
C ALA A 171 28.66 -10.95 -5.31
N ASN A 172 27.55 -11.31 -4.65
CA ASN A 172 27.56 -12.11 -3.42
C ASN A 172 28.10 -13.53 -3.63
N GLU A 173 27.75 -14.20 -4.73
CA GLU A 173 28.27 -15.54 -5.07
C GLU A 173 29.80 -15.50 -5.30
N THR A 174 30.33 -14.48 -5.99
CA THR A 174 31.78 -14.29 -6.14
C THR A 174 32.50 -14.00 -4.83
N SER A 175 31.93 -13.18 -3.94
CA SER A 175 32.52 -12.92 -2.62
C SER A 175 32.52 -14.16 -1.73
N GLY A 176 31.44 -14.95 -1.75
CA GLY A 176 31.36 -16.21 -1.00
C GLY A 176 32.42 -17.21 -1.44
N SER A 177 32.53 -17.47 -2.75
CA SER A 177 33.51 -18.40 -3.31
C SER A 177 34.96 -17.95 -3.09
N ALA A 178 35.24 -16.64 -3.13
CA ALA A 178 36.56 -16.11 -2.83
C ALA A 178 36.93 -16.28 -1.34
N ASN A 179 35.97 -16.13 -0.43
CA ASN A 179 36.20 -16.27 1.00
C ASN A 179 36.42 -17.74 1.41
N GLU A 180 35.70 -18.67 0.77
CA GLU A 180 35.83 -20.11 1.00
C GLU A 180 37.16 -20.65 0.48
N LYS A 181 37.61 -20.18 -0.68
CA LYS A 181 38.93 -20.50 -1.24
C LYS A 181 40.07 -20.00 -0.35
N LYS A 182 39.96 -18.77 0.16
CA LYS A 182 40.95 -18.19 1.08
C LYS A 182 41.06 -18.97 2.39
N LYS A 183 39.93 -19.46 2.91
CA LYS A 183 39.90 -20.30 4.12
C LYS A 183 40.59 -21.65 3.90
N SER A 184 40.36 -22.31 2.76
CA SER A 184 41.03 -23.58 2.42
C SER A 184 42.55 -23.44 2.20
N ASP A 185 43.00 -22.30 1.67
CA ASP A 185 44.42 -22.01 1.46
C ASP A 185 45.16 -21.69 2.77
N GLU A 186 44.44 -21.24 3.80
CA GLU A 186 44.99 -20.92 5.12
C GLU A 186 45.03 -22.16 6.03
N GLU A 187 44.03 -23.04 5.93
CA GLU A 187 43.94 -24.31 6.68
C GLU A 187 44.91 -25.39 6.16
N SER A 188 45.38 -25.28 4.91
CA SER A 188 46.41 -26.14 4.32
C SER A 188 47.86 -25.67 4.56
N ARG A 189 48.03 -24.50 5.20
CA ARG A 189 49.32 -23.92 5.59
C ARG A 189 49.66 -24.09 7.08
N VAL A 190 48.72 -24.63 7.87
CA VAL A 190 48.88 -25.00 9.28
C VAL A 190 49.11 -26.51 9.37
#